data_AF-A0A1J5J324-F1
#
_entry.id   AF-A0A1J5J324-F1
#
_cell.length_a   1.000
_cell.length_b   1.000
_cell.length_c   1.000
_cell.angle_alpha   90.00
_cell.angle_beta   90.00
_cell.angle_gamma   90.00
#
_symmetry.space_group_name_H-M   'P 1'
#
loop_
_entity.id
_entity.type
_entity.pdbx_description
1 polymer ?
#
loop_
_entity_poly.entity_id
_entity_poly.type
_entity_poly.pdbx_seq_one_letter_code
_entity_poly.pdbx_strand_id
1 'polypeptide(L)'
;MAALLTVFAISGGSWVSTASAEAATSQDKSMANVQLILKKLRDSMLSMKDFDALEDAGMDKADVDRMRRAMKQKIQQMTSDAVEMIRML
;
A
#
# COMPACT_ATOMS: atom_id res chain seq x y z
N MET A 1 53.04 18.59 -18.13
CA MET A 1 51.91 18.34 -19.05
C MET A 1 52.22 17.06 -19.82
N ALA A 2 51.21 16.21 -20.03
CA ALA A 2 51.25 14.81 -20.50
C ALA A 2 51.35 13.76 -19.37
N ALA A 3 50.18 13.47 -18.78
CA ALA A 3 49.85 12.16 -18.24
C ALA A 3 49.23 11.30 -19.36
N LEU A 4 48.98 10.02 -19.08
CA LEU A 4 48.33 8.94 -19.86
C LEU A 4 49.35 7.85 -20.23
N LEU A 5 49.17 6.56 -19.98
CA LEU A 5 48.10 5.76 -19.39
C LEU A 5 48.73 4.39 -19.10
N THR A 6 48.86 3.99 -17.84
CA THR A 6 49.24 2.61 -17.49
C THR A 6 48.01 1.71 -17.67
N VAL A 7 48.11 0.80 -18.64
CA VAL A 7 47.21 -0.34 -18.79
C VAL A 7 47.39 -1.25 -17.57
N PHE A 8 46.36 -1.38 -16.75
CA PHE A 8 46.27 -2.44 -15.75
C PHE A 8 45.05 -3.29 -16.07
N ALA A 9 45.31 -4.55 -16.44
CA ALA A 9 44.31 -5.57 -16.66
C ALA A 9 43.75 -6.05 -15.31
N ILE A 10 42.43 -5.95 -15.13
CA ILE A 10 41.73 -6.67 -14.05
C ILE A 10 41.06 -7.90 -14.66
N SER A 11 41.57 -9.03 -14.22
CA SER A 11 41.07 -10.39 -14.37
C SER A 11 39.64 -10.58 -13.85
N GLY A 12 38.86 -11.41 -14.55
CA GLY A 12 37.86 -12.28 -13.91
C GLY A 12 36.47 -11.69 -13.67
N GLY A 13 35.81 -11.16 -14.71
CA GLY A 13 34.38 -10.87 -14.66
C GLY A 13 33.54 -12.12 -14.98
N SER A 14 33.32 -13.00 -13.99
CA SER A 14 32.17 -13.91 -14.02
C SER A 14 30.97 -13.14 -13.48
N TRP A 15 30.15 -12.60 -14.39
CA TRP A 15 28.88 -11.98 -14.06
C TRP A 15 27.89 -13.11 -13.75
N VAL A 16 27.98 -13.65 -12.52
CA VAL A 16 26.92 -14.52 -12.03
C VAL A 16 25.67 -13.64 -11.88
N SER A 17 24.64 -13.95 -12.64
CA SER A 17 23.35 -13.27 -12.60
C SER A 17 22.80 -13.28 -11.17
N THR A 18 22.79 -12.11 -10.53
CA THR A 18 22.13 -11.85 -9.24
C THR A 18 20.64 -11.55 -9.39
N ALA A 19 20.03 -11.85 -10.55
CA ALA A 19 18.65 -11.52 -10.88
C ALA A 19 17.57 -12.24 -10.03
N SER A 20 17.94 -13.22 -9.19
CA SER A 20 16.98 -14.06 -8.49
C SER A 20 16.68 -13.66 -7.04
N ALA A 21 17.34 -12.64 -6.49
CA ALA A 21 17.13 -12.20 -5.09
C ALA A 21 16.08 -11.07 -4.94
N GLU A 22 15.82 -10.29 -5.98
CA GLU A 22 14.88 -9.16 -5.91
C GLU A 22 13.40 -9.59 -6.00
N ALA A 23 13.13 -10.74 -6.63
CA ALA A 23 11.78 -11.27 -6.80
C ALA A 23 11.12 -11.66 -5.47
N ALA A 24 11.88 -12.24 -4.53
CA ALA A 24 11.35 -12.68 -3.23
C ALA A 24 10.86 -11.50 -2.37
N THR A 25 11.60 -10.38 -2.37
CA THR A 25 11.25 -9.20 -1.55
C THR A 25 10.02 -8.44 -2.06
N SER A 26 9.71 -8.56 -3.36
CA SER A 26 8.61 -7.83 -3.99
C SER A 26 7.27 -8.49 -3.68
N GLN A 27 7.23 -9.82 -3.64
CA GLN A 27 6.02 -10.58 -3.32
C GLN A 27 5.63 -10.43 -1.84
N ASP A 28 6.60 -10.47 -0.92
CA ASP A 28 6.35 -10.25 0.52
C ASP A 28 5.83 -8.83 0.82
N LYS A 29 6.37 -7.81 0.13
CA LYS A 29 5.88 -6.43 0.25
C LYS A 29 4.45 -6.28 -0.24
N SER A 30 4.10 -6.90 -1.36
CA SER A 30 2.74 -6.84 -1.91
C SER A 30 1.73 -7.51 -0.96
N MET A 31 2.10 -8.62 -0.32
CA MET A 31 1.23 -9.28 0.67
C MET A 31 1.07 -8.46 1.96
N ALA A 32 2.13 -7.82 2.44
CA ALA A 32 2.08 -6.89 3.58
C ALA A 32 1.17 -5.66 3.29
N ASN A 33 1.21 -5.14 2.06
CA ASN A 33 0.35 -4.03 1.64
C ASN A 33 -1.13 -4.42 1.63
N VAL A 34 -1.47 -5.61 1.13
CA VAL A 34 -2.84 -6.13 1.17
C VAL A 34 -3.35 -6.23 2.62
N GLN A 35 -2.54 -6.79 3.53
CA GLN A 35 -2.91 -6.90 4.95
C GLN A 35 -3.17 -5.52 5.58
N LEU A 36 -2.35 -4.53 5.25
CA LEU A 36 -2.49 -3.16 5.74
C LEU A 36 -3.77 -2.49 5.23
N ILE A 37 -4.13 -2.71 3.97
CA ILE A 37 -5.37 -2.17 3.39
C ILE A 37 -6.59 -2.84 4.02
N LEU A 38 -6.56 -4.17 4.20
CA LEU A 38 -7.63 -4.89 4.88
C LEU A 38 -7.81 -4.41 6.34
N LYS A 39 -6.70 -4.12 7.03
CA LYS A 39 -6.76 -3.53 8.38
C LYS A 39 -7.41 -2.15 8.37
N LYS A 40 -6.99 -1.26 7.48
CA LYS A 40 -7.61 0.07 7.32
C LYS A 40 -9.09 -0.02 6.96
N LEU A 41 -9.47 -1.02 6.16
CA LEU A 41 -10.86 -1.25 5.77
C LEU A 41 -11.71 -1.65 6.97
N ARG A 42 -11.20 -2.54 7.82
CA ARG A 42 -11.82 -2.88 9.11
C ARG A 42 -12.00 -1.65 9.99
N ASP A 43 -10.95 -0.86 10.16
CA ASP A 43 -10.99 0.34 11.00
C ASP A 43 -12.02 1.36 10.47
N SER A 44 -12.08 1.53 9.15
CA SER A 44 -13.07 2.41 8.50
C SER A 44 -14.52 1.94 8.71
N MET A 45 -14.76 0.63 8.77
CA MET A 45 -16.08 0.07 9.11
C MET A 45 -16.44 0.30 10.58
N LEU A 46 -15.48 0.23 11.50
CA LEU A 46 -15.71 0.53 12.91
C LEU A 46 -16.09 2.00 13.11
N SER A 47 -15.43 2.92 12.40
CA SER A 47 -15.78 4.35 12.44
C SER A 47 -17.21 4.65 11.96
N MET A 48 -17.86 3.76 11.22
CA MET A 48 -19.27 3.93 10.87
C MET A 48 -20.21 3.78 12.07
N LYS A 49 -19.84 2.93 13.05
CA LYS A 49 -20.58 2.79 14.31
C LYS A 49 -20.40 4.01 15.20
N ASP A 50 -19.22 4.64 15.14
CA ASP A 50 -18.94 5.87 15.90
C ASP A 50 -19.80 7.04 15.41
N PHE A 51 -20.28 7.02 14.17
CA PHE A 51 -21.22 8.02 13.65
C PHE A 51 -22.61 7.95 14.30
N ASP A 52 -23.06 6.76 14.68
CA ASP A 52 -24.31 6.61 15.43
C ASP A 52 -24.16 7.24 16.82
N ALA A 53 -23.01 7.03 17.47
CA ALA A 53 -22.69 7.65 18.75
C ALA A 53 -22.55 9.18 18.67
N LEU A 54 -22.11 9.72 17.52
CA LEU A 54 -22.04 11.16 17.29
C LEU A 54 -23.42 11.80 17.10
N GLU A 55 -24.36 11.10 16.45
CA GLU A 55 -25.77 11.53 16.38
C GLU A 55 -26.40 11.55 17.79
N ASP A 56 -26.15 10.50 18.59
CA ASP A 56 -26.60 10.42 19.99
C ASP A 56 -25.95 11.49 20.89
N ALA A 57 -24.72 11.92 20.57
CA ALA A 57 -24.03 13.01 21.25
C ALA A 57 -24.52 14.41 20.85
N GLY A 58 -25.49 14.50 19.93
CA GLY A 58 -26.14 15.75 19.53
C GLY A 58 -25.55 16.42 18.28
N MET A 59 -24.77 15.70 17.48
CA MET A 59 -24.31 16.19 16.18
C MET A 59 -25.47 16.22 15.17
N ASP A 60 -25.50 17.22 14.29
CA ASP A 60 -26.60 17.38 13.34
C ASP A 60 -26.67 16.18 12.38
N LYS A 61 -27.89 15.65 12.21
CA LYS A 61 -28.13 14.44 11.40
C LYS A 61 -27.69 14.63 9.95
N ALA A 62 -27.80 15.83 9.38
CA ALA A 62 -27.38 16.08 8.00
C ALA A 62 -25.85 15.96 7.84
N ASP A 63 -25.10 16.42 8.84
CA ASP A 63 -23.64 16.31 8.86
C ASP A 63 -23.19 14.86 9.06
N VAL A 64 -23.83 14.14 9.99
CA VAL A 64 -23.58 12.71 10.20
C VAL A 64 -23.88 11.90 8.94
N ASP A 65 -24.99 12.17 8.26
CA ASP A 65 -25.35 11.50 7.01
C ASP A 65 -24.35 11.78 5.89
N ARG A 66 -23.84 13.02 5.80
CA ARG A 66 -22.80 13.39 4.84
C ARG A 66 -21.51 12.62 5.11
N MET A 67 -21.11 12.52 6.38
CA MET A 67 -19.95 11.73 6.80
C MET A 67 -20.13 10.23 6.52
N ARG A 68 -21.32 9.69 6.81
CA ARG A 68 -21.67 8.28 6.53
C ARG A 68 -21.57 7.97 5.04
N ARG A 69 -22.06 8.87 4.17
CA ARG A 69 -21.96 8.74 2.71
C ARG A 69 -20.50 8.78 2.23
N ALA A 70 -19.72 9.75 2.73
CA ALA A 70 -18.30 9.87 2.38
C ALA A 70 -17.50 8.64 2.83
N MET A 71 -17.75 8.14 4.04
CA MET A 71 -17.09 6.94 4.55
C MET A 71 -17.46 5.70 3.74
N LYS A 72 -18.74 5.57 3.36
CA LYS A 72 -19.19 4.47 2.50
C LYS A 72 -18.49 4.48 1.14
N GLN A 73 -18.33 5.65 0.52
CA GLN A 73 -17.57 5.79 -0.73
C GLN A 73 -16.10 5.41 -0.54
N LYS A 74 -15.47 5.85 0.55
CA LYS A 74 -14.08 5.50 0.87
C LYS A 74 -13.87 4.00 1.08
N ILE A 75 -14.81 3.33 1.77
CA ILE A 75 -14.79 1.88 1.94
C ILE A 75 -14.92 1.16 0.59
N GLN A 76 -15.81 1.62 -0.29
CA GLN A 76 -15.96 1.05 -1.64
C GLN A 76 -14.67 1.18 -2.44
N GLN A 77 -14.05 2.36 -2.44
CA GLN A 77 -12.78 2.59 -3.12
C GLN A 77 -11.68 1.69 -2.58
N MET A 78 -11.49 1.66 -1.26
CA MET A 78 -10.48 0.79 -0.63
C MET A 78 -10.74 -0.70 -0.86
N THR A 79 -12.00 -1.12 -0.97
CA THR A 79 -12.36 -2.50 -1.32
C THR A 79 -11.92 -2.80 -2.75
N SER A 80 -12.20 -1.89 -3.68
CA SER A 80 -11.79 -2.03 -5.08
C SER A 80 -10.27 -2.12 -5.21
N ASP A 81 -9.54 -1.21 -4.56
CA ASP A 81 -8.08 -1.17 -4.57
C ASP A 81 -7.49 -2.47 -3.98
N ALA A 82 -8.07 -2.97 -2.89
CA ALA A 82 -7.66 -4.24 -2.28
C ALA A 82 -7.85 -5.43 -3.22
N VAL A 83 -9.01 -5.50 -3.90
CA VAL A 83 -9.30 -6.56 -4.88
C VAL A 83 -8.35 -6.47 -6.06
N GLU A 84 -8.04 -5.28 -6.55
CA GLU A 84 -7.10 -5.07 -7.64
C GLU A 84 -5.69 -5.52 -7.25
N MET A 85 -5.21 -5.14 -6.07
CA MET A 85 -3.92 -5.59 -5.55
C MET A 85 -3.85 -7.11 -5.38
N ILE A 86 -4.92 -7.76 -4.91
CA ILE A 86 -4.98 -9.22 -4.80
C ILE A 86 -4.95 -9.89 -6.19
N ARG A 87 -5.55 -9.29 -7.21
CA ARG A 87 -5.51 -9.82 -8.59
C ARG A 87 -4.14 -9.67 -9.25
N MET A 88 -3.36 -8.69 -8.82
CA MET A 88 -2.00 -8.42 -9.32
C MET A 88 -0.91 -9.23 -8.60
N LEU A 89 -1.27 -9.94 -7.53
CA LEU A 89 -0.43 -10.89 -6.79
C LEU A 89 -0.42 -12.27 -7.45
#